data_AF-A0A8H2ZHW5-F1
#
_entry.id   AF-A0A8H2ZHW5-F1
#
_cell.length_a   1.000
_cell.length_b   1.000
_cell.length_c   1.000
_cell.angle_alpha   90.00
_cell.angle_beta   90.00
_cell.angle_gamma   90.00
#
_symmetry.space_group_name_H-M   'P 1'
#
loop_
_entity.id
_entity.type
_entity.pdbx_description
1 polymer ?
#
loop_
_entity_poly.entity_id
_entity_poly.type
_entity_poly.pdbx_seq_one_letter_code
_entity_poly.pdbx_strand_id
1 'polypeptide(L)'
;MLRFRRYISVSRNLFQAISKAQSQSYIKLFKQPYFHKINEQLNKRIETLEPYELSNEITNVVKDLKFTEQEASVVHNKIIEELTKYNFGIATIQSQLLKELKQKLSIEALLQLIEHNPGRINSSWDLFVDNTKGFEEVPDELFVKVLLKIVNFDSADVKDGKTAMTVTDITNAIYILSNIKNKTLVDQKLIDRIATAILESNATKCLPLILGYSPSLRVFNEKYEELTYLQTYYVFKSYRFEDLRTSPVYVYKLVKGTGRPDKLKPTEEELEANKSIDEQITNINKILNHKWELSTPELVPAHVEKNFFRILEDLQNGNKIQTDFGFVKLILRIFSLTRGNIEEFMDFYIKCGNKFTEIKDEMAFEAYMAYSYKAFKTGDASFLQAAQNWLPKTSHNPILRTNILRVSILTNSRFDIEKSLSIFNDNIHNLSKEKSEHEIGSQADLVTESLILAYLYKEDIDFARMVLDKAMGEKLFSGKIAVRNIQKHLAGYGEAVENKTLQKFLNDDICEYLQNL
;
A
#
# COMPACT_ATOMS: atom_id res chain seq x y z
N MET A 1 -14.20 53.55 41.24
CA MET A 1 -14.21 53.61 39.76
C MET A 1 -13.30 54.75 39.23
N LEU A 2 -12.07 54.93 39.76
CA LEU A 2 -11.23 56.12 39.47
C LEU A 2 -9.71 55.87 39.58
N ARG A 3 -9.21 54.66 39.28
CA ARG A 3 -7.76 54.34 39.30
C ARG A 3 -7.20 53.64 38.04
N PHE A 4 -7.94 53.66 36.92
CA PHE A 4 -7.55 52.96 35.68
C PHE A 4 -6.97 53.87 34.58
N ARG A 5 -6.61 55.13 34.88
CA ARG A 5 -6.34 56.15 33.85
C ARG A 5 -4.97 56.85 33.85
N ARG A 6 -3.98 56.39 34.62
CA ARG A 6 -2.62 56.94 34.51
C ARG A 6 -1.65 55.89 34.00
N TYR A 7 -0.91 56.27 32.96
CA TYR A 7 0.15 55.56 32.23
C TYR A 7 -0.22 54.93 30.88
N ILE A 8 -0.81 55.75 30.00
CA ILE A 8 -0.56 55.65 28.56
C ILE A 8 -0.17 57.06 28.09
N SER A 9 1.11 57.42 28.18
CA SER A 9 1.80 58.30 27.21
C SER A 9 3.27 58.54 27.61
N VAL A 10 4.10 58.59 26.56
CA VAL A 10 5.50 59.08 26.51
C VAL A 10 6.61 58.11 26.93
N SER A 11 7.04 57.26 26.00
CA SER A 11 8.39 57.38 25.40
C SER A 11 8.41 56.64 24.06
N ARG A 12 8.67 57.39 22.99
CA ARG A 12 8.53 56.95 21.59
C ARG A 12 9.87 56.51 20.96
N ASN A 13 10.95 56.41 21.75
CA ASN A 13 12.31 56.11 21.29
C ASN A 13 13.04 55.23 22.33
N LEU A 14 12.74 53.93 22.36
CA LEU A 14 13.53 52.81 22.92
C LEU A 14 12.62 51.57 22.90
N PHE A 15 12.35 51.04 21.71
CA PHE A 15 11.41 49.94 21.50
C PHE A 15 12.15 48.70 20.98
N GLN A 16 12.44 47.75 21.88
CA GLN A 16 12.07 46.35 21.62
C GLN A 16 10.67 46.19 22.25
N ALA A 17 9.65 46.73 21.59
CA ALA A 17 8.29 46.66 22.11
C ALA A 17 7.78 45.21 21.97
N ILE A 18 7.41 44.60 23.08
CA ILE A 18 6.58 43.39 23.14
C ILE A 18 5.51 43.43 22.04
N SER A 19 5.43 42.39 21.22
CA SER A 19 4.48 42.36 20.11
C SER A 19 3.03 42.48 20.62
N LYS A 20 2.12 43.04 19.81
CA LYS A 20 0.70 43.17 20.17
C LYS A 20 0.09 41.84 20.62
N ALA A 21 0.49 40.73 19.99
CA ALA A 21 0.06 39.38 20.35
C ALA A 21 0.56 38.96 21.73
N GLN A 22 1.85 39.22 22.04
CA GLN A 22 2.46 38.89 23.32
C GLN A 22 1.86 39.71 24.47
N SER A 23 1.61 41.00 24.25
CA SER A 23 0.89 41.84 25.21
C SER A 23 -0.52 41.29 25.50
N GLN A 24 -1.23 40.79 24.49
CA GLN A 24 -2.55 40.17 24.69
C GLN A 24 -2.48 38.88 25.52
N SER A 25 -1.47 38.03 25.30
CA SER A 25 -1.28 36.83 26.12
C SER A 25 -0.94 37.16 27.58
N TYR A 26 -0.14 38.21 27.82
CA TYR A 26 0.12 38.68 29.18
C TYR A 26 -1.16 39.19 29.85
N ILE A 27 -1.97 39.99 29.13
CA ILE A 27 -3.27 40.45 29.63
C ILE A 27 -4.19 39.27 29.96
N LYS A 28 -4.24 38.22 29.12
CA LYS A 28 -5.03 37.02 29.39
C LYS A 28 -4.57 36.30 30.65
N LEU A 29 -3.25 36.16 30.83
CA LEU A 29 -2.63 35.54 32.00
C LEU A 29 -3.04 36.27 33.29
N PHE A 30 -2.82 37.59 33.34
CA PHE A 30 -3.06 38.39 34.55
C PHE A 30 -4.53 38.78 34.82
N LYS A 31 -5.43 38.47 33.89
CA LYS A 31 -6.88 38.55 34.12
C LYS A 31 -7.40 37.42 35.02
N GLN A 32 -6.64 36.34 35.17
CA GLN A 32 -7.06 35.19 35.96
C GLN A 32 -6.94 35.46 37.47
N PRO A 33 -7.89 34.98 38.31
CA PRO A 33 -7.91 35.28 39.75
C PRO A 33 -6.60 34.93 40.48
N TYR A 34 -5.99 33.80 40.13
CA TYR A 34 -4.76 33.30 40.75
C TYR A 34 -3.54 34.20 40.47
N PHE A 35 -3.57 34.98 39.39
CA PHE A 35 -2.48 35.87 39.01
C PHE A 35 -2.59 37.27 39.63
N HIS A 36 -3.70 37.61 40.30
CA HIS A 36 -3.82 38.90 41.00
C HIS A 36 -2.83 39.00 42.16
N LYS A 37 -2.75 37.96 43.02
CA LYS A 37 -1.78 37.91 44.13
C LYS A 37 -0.33 37.89 43.62
N ILE A 38 -0.10 37.23 42.49
CA ILE A 38 1.22 37.17 41.86
C ILE A 38 1.63 38.57 41.36
N ASN A 39 0.72 39.27 40.69
CA ASN A 39 0.97 40.61 40.15
C ASN A 39 1.34 41.63 41.24
N GLU A 40 0.77 41.51 42.43
CA GLU A 40 1.09 42.39 43.57
C GLU A 40 2.52 42.22 44.10
N GLN A 41 3.17 41.08 43.83
CA GLN A 41 4.51 40.74 44.31
C GLN A 41 5.58 40.72 43.22
N LEU A 42 5.23 41.06 41.98
CA LEU A 42 6.22 41.17 40.90
C LEU A 42 7.09 42.41 41.10
N ASN A 43 8.40 42.19 41.13
CA ASN A 43 9.39 43.24 41.36
C ASN A 43 9.66 44.10 40.12
N LYS A 44 9.30 43.60 38.92
CA LYS A 44 9.51 44.28 37.64
C LYS A 44 8.20 44.55 36.91
N ARG A 45 8.23 45.55 36.02
CA ARG A 45 7.10 45.84 35.13
C ARG A 45 6.94 44.71 34.13
N ILE A 46 5.77 44.11 34.08
CA ILE A 46 5.46 42.97 33.20
C ILE A 46 5.74 43.31 31.72
N GLU A 47 5.53 44.57 31.33
CA GLU A 47 5.74 45.05 29.97
C GLU A 47 7.21 45.12 29.54
N THR A 48 8.15 44.91 30.47
CA THR A 48 9.59 44.90 30.19
C THR A 48 10.19 43.50 30.19
N LEU A 49 9.41 42.47 30.49
CA LEU A 49 9.89 41.09 30.64
C LEU A 49 9.68 40.27 29.38
N GLU A 50 10.75 39.62 28.93
CA GLU A 50 10.63 38.58 27.91
C GLU A 50 9.86 37.36 28.46
N PRO A 51 9.19 36.55 27.63
CA PRO A 51 8.27 35.50 28.08
C PRO A 51 8.90 34.49 29.05
N TYR A 52 10.18 34.15 28.81
CA TYR A 52 10.93 33.23 29.66
C TYR A 52 11.26 33.86 31.02
N GLU A 53 11.63 35.14 31.04
CA GLU A 53 11.90 35.88 32.28
C GLU A 53 10.63 36.04 33.10
N LEU A 54 9.52 36.39 32.45
CA LEU A 54 8.21 36.47 33.09
C LEU A 54 7.80 35.13 33.70
N SER A 55 7.96 34.03 32.97
CA SER A 55 7.68 32.68 33.48
C SER A 55 8.50 32.36 34.73
N ASN A 56 9.78 32.73 34.76
CA ASN A 56 10.66 32.49 35.90
C ASN A 56 10.30 33.37 37.11
N GLU A 57 10.00 34.65 36.89
CA GLU A 57 9.57 35.55 37.97
C GLU A 57 8.26 35.06 38.59
N ILE A 58 7.27 34.69 37.77
CA ILE A 58 6.02 34.11 38.27
C ILE A 58 6.29 32.82 39.07
N THR A 59 7.16 31.94 38.58
CA THR A 59 7.50 30.69 39.27
C THR A 59 8.11 30.94 40.65
N ASN A 60 8.97 31.95 40.79
CA ASN A 60 9.55 32.33 42.08
C ASN A 60 8.48 32.87 43.04
N VAL A 61 7.62 33.77 42.55
CA VAL A 61 6.53 34.32 43.36
C VAL A 61 5.54 33.24 43.82
N VAL A 62 5.24 32.25 42.97
CA VAL A 62 4.38 31.10 43.36
C VAL A 62 4.98 30.31 44.53
N LYS A 63 6.31 30.12 44.54
CA LYS A 63 7.01 29.45 45.66
C LYS A 63 6.92 30.26 46.95
N ASP A 64 7.03 31.59 46.85
CA ASP A 64 6.99 32.50 48.00
C ASP A 64 5.57 32.64 48.58
N LEU A 65 4.54 32.62 47.71
CA LEU A 65 3.12 32.76 48.09
C LEU A 65 2.51 31.52 48.79
N LYS A 66 3.27 30.42 48.92
CA LYS A 66 2.83 29.16 49.53
C LYS A 66 1.46 28.66 49.01
N PHE A 67 1.28 28.70 47.68
CA PHE A 67 0.09 28.14 47.04
C PHE A 67 -0.04 26.64 47.35
N THR A 68 -1.29 26.16 47.41
CA THR A 68 -1.54 24.72 47.41
C THR A 68 -1.08 24.11 46.08
N GLU A 69 -0.82 22.79 46.05
CA GLU A 69 -0.42 22.09 44.82
C GLU A 69 -1.43 22.30 43.67
N GLN A 70 -2.72 22.35 44.00
CA GLN A 70 -3.80 22.60 43.04
C GLN A 70 -3.74 24.02 42.47
N GLU A 71 -3.54 25.04 43.31
CA GLU A 71 -3.44 26.44 42.88
C GLU A 71 -2.18 26.67 42.04
N ALA A 72 -1.05 26.10 42.46
CA ALA A 72 0.19 26.15 41.70
C ALA A 72 0.02 25.47 40.34
N SER A 73 -0.68 24.33 40.27
CA SER A 73 -0.97 23.64 39.01
C SER A 73 -1.76 24.49 38.02
N VAL A 74 -2.79 25.22 38.49
CA VAL A 74 -3.56 26.14 37.63
C VAL A 74 -2.66 27.23 37.05
N VAL A 75 -1.76 27.79 37.86
CA VAL A 75 -0.80 28.80 37.40
C VAL A 75 0.14 28.23 36.35
N HIS A 76 0.78 27.09 36.62
CA HIS A 76 1.73 26.46 35.69
C HIS A 76 1.06 26.10 34.36
N ASN A 77 -0.14 25.52 34.38
CA ASN A 77 -0.90 25.23 33.16
C ASN A 77 -1.22 26.51 32.37
N LYS A 78 -1.66 27.58 33.04
CA LYS A 78 -1.98 28.84 32.37
C LYS A 78 -0.75 29.51 31.75
N ILE A 79 0.43 29.38 32.37
CA ILE A 79 1.70 29.83 31.80
C ILE A 79 1.99 29.06 30.50
N ILE A 80 1.83 27.73 30.50
CA ILE A 80 2.02 26.91 29.31
C ILE A 80 1.06 27.35 28.20
N GLU A 81 -0.22 27.50 28.52
CA GLU A 81 -1.27 27.89 27.56
C GLU A 81 -0.98 29.23 26.86
N GLU A 82 -0.45 30.22 27.58
CA GLU A 82 -0.30 31.57 27.04
C GLU A 82 1.10 31.87 26.49
N LEU A 83 2.15 31.24 27.03
CA LEU A 83 3.54 31.63 26.78
C LEU A 83 4.34 30.66 25.89
N THR A 84 3.92 29.40 25.76
CA THR A 84 4.67 28.36 25.03
C THR A 84 5.02 28.74 23.59
N LYS A 85 4.08 29.38 22.89
CA LYS A 85 4.25 29.82 21.48
C LYS A 85 5.39 30.82 21.28
N TYR A 86 5.82 31.52 22.32
CA TYR A 86 6.94 32.46 22.24
C TYR A 86 8.28 31.81 22.59
N ASN A 87 8.27 30.84 23.50
CA ASN A 87 9.45 30.08 23.87
C ASN A 87 9.05 28.70 24.40
N PHE A 88 9.31 27.66 23.61
CA PHE A 88 8.96 26.29 23.96
C PHE A 88 9.66 25.79 25.24
N GLY A 89 10.84 26.33 25.58
CA GLY A 89 11.54 25.98 26.83
C GLY A 89 10.72 26.28 28.09
N ILE A 90 9.80 27.25 28.01
CA ILE A 90 8.84 27.51 29.09
C ILE A 90 7.98 26.27 29.34
N ALA A 91 7.43 25.68 28.28
CA ALA A 91 6.57 24.51 28.39
C ALA A 91 7.28 23.33 29.05
N THR A 92 8.55 23.09 28.70
CA THR A 92 9.38 22.04 29.31
C THR A 92 9.56 22.25 30.82
N ILE A 93 9.92 23.47 31.24
CA ILE A 93 10.15 23.79 32.66
C ILE A 93 8.84 23.67 33.44
N GLN A 94 7.77 24.29 32.95
CA GLN A 94 6.49 24.30 33.65
C GLN A 94 5.86 22.90 33.71
N SER A 95 6.04 22.07 32.67
CA SER A 95 5.62 20.66 32.70
C SER A 95 6.40 19.83 33.72
N GLN A 96 7.70 20.11 33.91
CA GLN A 96 8.51 19.45 34.94
C GLN A 96 8.04 19.85 36.35
N LEU A 97 7.73 21.13 36.58
CA LEU A 97 7.18 21.59 37.86
C LEU A 97 5.82 20.94 38.15
N LEU A 98 4.94 20.79 37.15
CA LEU A 98 3.69 20.05 37.31
C LEU A 98 3.92 18.59 37.71
N LYS A 99 4.92 17.92 37.12
CA LYS A 99 5.30 16.54 37.50
C LYS A 99 5.80 16.46 38.94
N GLU A 100 6.62 17.42 39.39
CA GLU A 100 7.10 17.51 40.77
C GLU A 100 5.94 17.69 41.76
N LEU A 101 4.91 18.46 41.39
CA LEU A 101 3.67 18.61 42.14
C LEU A 101 2.73 17.40 42.03
N LYS A 102 3.07 16.37 41.25
CA LYS A 102 2.21 15.22 40.92
C LYS A 102 0.87 15.64 40.28
N GLN A 103 0.87 16.76 39.56
CA GLN A 103 -0.29 17.31 38.86
C GLN A 103 -0.18 17.09 37.36
N LYS A 104 -1.32 17.10 36.67
CA LYS A 104 -1.40 16.86 35.22
C LYS A 104 -1.44 18.18 34.43
N LEU A 105 -1.11 18.09 33.14
CA LEU A 105 -1.39 19.15 32.19
C LEU A 105 -2.91 19.30 32.02
N SER A 106 -3.40 20.54 31.86
CA SER A 106 -4.72 20.79 31.29
C SER A 106 -4.72 20.37 29.81
N ILE A 107 -5.91 20.14 29.26
CA ILE A 107 -6.06 19.82 27.84
C ILE A 107 -5.53 20.98 26.98
N GLU A 108 -5.83 22.21 27.36
CA GLU A 108 -5.39 23.44 26.69
C GLU A 108 -3.86 23.59 26.77
N ALA A 109 -3.25 23.28 27.91
CA ALA A 109 -1.80 23.31 28.05
C ALA A 109 -1.15 22.24 27.16
N LEU A 110 -1.69 21.02 27.12
CA LEU A 110 -1.20 19.95 26.25
C LEU A 110 -1.37 20.29 24.77
N LEU A 111 -2.49 20.92 24.38
CA LEU A 111 -2.70 21.43 23.03
C LEU A 111 -1.58 22.39 22.60
N GLN A 112 -1.28 23.39 23.44
CA GLN A 112 -0.23 24.37 23.15
C GLN A 112 1.17 23.74 23.16
N LEU A 113 1.40 22.77 24.05
CA LEU A 113 2.64 22.00 24.09
C LEU A 113 2.86 21.22 22.79
N ILE A 114 1.84 20.55 22.26
CA ILE A 114 1.95 19.79 20.99
C ILE A 114 2.08 20.72 19.79
N GLU A 115 1.24 21.76 19.71
CA GLU A 115 1.21 22.70 18.59
C GLU A 115 2.59 23.34 18.34
N HIS A 116 3.28 23.70 19.42
CA HIS A 116 4.55 24.40 19.36
C HIS A 116 5.77 23.52 19.63
N ASN A 117 5.61 22.20 19.77
CA ASN A 117 6.71 21.28 19.99
C ASN A 117 7.68 21.28 18.80
N PRO A 118 8.98 21.57 19.01
CA PRO A 118 9.97 21.46 17.97
C PRO A 118 10.35 20.01 17.66
N GLY A 119 10.10 19.06 18.57
CA GLY A 119 10.41 17.63 18.41
C GLY A 119 11.86 17.23 18.68
N ARG A 120 12.64 18.05 19.40
CA ARG A 120 14.08 17.79 19.62
C ARG A 120 14.38 16.68 20.63
N ILE A 121 13.54 16.54 21.66
CA ILE A 121 13.74 15.60 22.77
C ILE A 121 12.73 14.47 22.63
N ASN A 122 11.45 14.84 22.68
CA ASN A 122 10.32 13.95 22.47
C ASN A 122 9.54 14.42 21.24
N SER A 123 9.08 13.47 20.44
CA SER A 123 8.18 13.79 19.34
C SER A 123 6.82 14.26 19.89
N SER A 124 6.04 14.93 19.06
CA SER A 124 4.67 15.31 19.41
C SER A 124 3.78 14.10 19.70
N TRP A 125 4.08 12.95 19.10
CA TRP A 125 3.44 11.67 19.43
C TRP A 125 3.80 11.21 20.84
N ASP A 126 5.09 11.24 21.22
CA ASP A 126 5.51 10.83 22.56
C ASP A 126 4.89 11.71 23.64
N LEU A 127 4.86 13.04 23.40
CA LEU A 127 4.20 13.98 24.30
C LEU A 127 2.70 13.71 24.43
N PHE A 128 2.02 13.35 23.33
CA PHE A 128 0.63 12.94 23.37
C PHE A 128 0.44 11.69 24.25
N VAL A 129 1.22 10.64 24.00
CA VAL A 129 1.07 9.35 24.69
C VAL A 129 1.40 9.45 26.19
N ASP A 130 2.43 10.21 26.55
CA ASP A 130 2.87 10.36 27.94
C ASP A 130 1.85 11.11 28.80
N ASN A 131 1.10 12.05 28.20
CA ASN A 131 0.23 12.95 28.95
C ASN A 131 -1.25 12.55 28.87
N THR A 132 -1.65 11.65 27.97
CA THR A 132 -3.07 11.34 27.75
C THR A 132 -3.67 10.20 28.57
N LYS A 133 -2.83 9.34 29.18
CA LYS A 133 -3.29 8.20 30.00
C LYS A 133 -4.22 8.60 31.16
N GLY A 134 -4.17 9.88 31.55
CA GLY A 134 -4.90 10.41 32.68
C GLY A 134 -6.16 11.20 32.35
N PHE A 135 -6.54 11.34 31.08
CA PHE A 135 -7.76 12.03 30.67
C PHE A 135 -8.90 11.03 30.48
N GLU A 136 -10.11 11.39 30.94
CA GLU A 136 -11.33 10.60 30.71
C GLU A 136 -11.76 10.68 29.25
N GLU A 137 -11.63 11.85 28.64
CA GLU A 137 -11.93 12.10 27.24
C GLU A 137 -10.88 13.01 26.62
N VAL A 138 -10.39 12.63 25.44
CA VAL A 138 -9.48 13.43 24.64
C VAL A 138 -10.29 14.12 23.54
N PRO A 139 -10.27 15.46 23.43
CA PRO A 139 -11.04 16.17 22.42
C PRO A 139 -10.44 16.00 21.01
N ASP A 140 -11.30 16.05 20.00
CA ASP A 140 -10.92 15.95 18.58
C ASP A 140 -9.85 16.98 18.19
N GLU A 141 -9.88 18.19 18.76
CA GLU A 141 -8.87 19.22 18.48
C GLU A 141 -7.45 18.75 18.83
N LEU A 142 -7.28 18.02 19.93
CA LEU A 142 -5.97 17.50 20.33
C LEU A 142 -5.52 16.42 19.34
N PHE A 143 -6.41 15.50 18.97
CA PHE A 143 -6.14 14.50 17.96
C PHE A 143 -5.73 15.14 16.62
N VAL A 144 -6.44 16.16 16.15
CA VAL A 144 -6.12 16.85 14.89
C VAL A 144 -4.76 17.54 14.96
N LYS A 145 -4.40 18.17 16.08
CA LYS A 145 -3.07 18.78 16.26
C LYS A 145 -1.97 17.73 16.23
N VAL A 146 -2.16 16.60 16.90
CA VAL A 146 -1.20 15.48 16.87
C VAL A 146 -1.08 14.91 15.46
N LEU A 147 -2.19 14.70 14.75
CA LEU A 147 -2.20 14.21 13.38
C LEU A 147 -1.38 15.13 12.46
N LEU A 148 -1.58 16.44 12.57
CA LEU A 148 -0.84 17.43 11.79
C LEU A 148 0.67 17.30 12.00
N LYS A 149 1.10 17.04 13.24
CA LYS A 149 2.52 16.91 13.62
C LYS A 149 3.11 15.56 13.19
N ILE A 150 2.33 14.48 13.18
CA ILE A 150 2.77 13.18 12.64
C ILE A 150 2.95 13.27 11.12
N VAL A 151 1.97 13.88 10.42
CA VAL A 151 1.93 13.91 8.95
C VAL A 151 2.91 14.92 8.36
N ASN A 152 3.06 16.09 8.99
CA ASN A 152 3.98 17.13 8.53
C ASN A 152 5.34 17.12 9.24
N PHE A 153 5.52 16.17 10.16
CA PHE A 153 6.67 16.01 11.04
C PHE A 153 6.89 17.17 12.02
N ASP A 154 7.67 16.88 13.07
CA ASP A 154 8.16 17.92 13.95
C ASP A 154 9.23 18.77 13.25
N SER A 155 9.41 20.02 13.70
CA SER A 155 10.34 20.94 13.02
C SER A 155 11.80 20.46 13.06
N ALA A 156 12.16 19.66 14.06
CA ALA A 156 13.47 19.01 14.16
C ALA A 156 13.62 17.93 13.07
N ASP A 157 12.64 17.03 12.94
CA ASP A 157 12.63 16.00 11.90
C ASP A 157 12.77 16.59 10.48
N VAL A 158 12.05 17.68 10.20
CA VAL A 158 12.13 18.36 8.90
C VAL A 158 13.54 18.92 8.67
N LYS A 159 14.18 19.47 9.72
CA LYS A 159 15.56 19.98 9.64
C LYS A 159 16.58 18.85 9.46
N ASP A 160 16.31 17.69 10.03
CA ASP A 160 17.13 16.49 9.91
C ASP A 160 16.88 15.74 8.59
N GLY A 161 16.01 16.26 7.71
CA GLY A 161 15.79 15.77 6.36
C GLY A 161 14.70 14.71 6.22
N LYS A 162 13.86 14.50 7.24
CA LYS A 162 12.71 13.59 7.13
C LYS A 162 11.67 14.15 6.17
N THR A 163 11.45 13.45 5.06
CA THR A 163 10.51 13.84 3.99
C THR A 163 9.33 12.89 3.85
N ALA A 164 9.47 11.64 4.28
CA ALA A 164 8.47 10.58 4.13
C ALA A 164 8.04 9.99 5.48
N MET A 165 6.78 9.54 5.53
CA MET A 165 6.22 8.87 6.72
C MET A 165 6.70 7.43 6.74
N THR A 166 7.12 6.97 7.92
CA THR A 166 7.42 5.54 8.17
C THR A 166 6.12 4.76 8.42
N VAL A 167 6.19 3.43 8.38
CA VAL A 167 5.05 2.56 8.76
C VAL A 167 4.57 2.85 10.18
N THR A 168 5.48 3.22 11.09
CA THR A 168 5.16 3.68 12.45
C THR A 168 4.36 4.98 12.44
N ASP A 169 4.81 5.98 11.68
CA ASP A 169 4.10 7.27 11.55
C ASP A 169 2.68 7.06 10.97
N ILE A 170 2.56 6.19 9.95
CA ILE A 170 1.29 5.82 9.34
C ILE A 170 0.37 5.16 10.37
N THR A 171 0.88 4.18 11.12
CA THR A 171 0.09 3.47 12.14
C THR A 171 -0.39 4.43 13.23
N ASN A 172 0.48 5.34 13.69
CA ASN A 172 0.11 6.38 14.65
C ASN A 172 -0.96 7.32 14.08
N ALA A 173 -0.82 7.76 12.82
CA ALA A 173 -1.82 8.60 12.16
C ALA A 173 -3.18 7.90 12.05
N ILE A 174 -3.17 6.60 11.74
CA ILE A 174 -4.38 5.77 11.62
C ILE A 174 -5.04 5.54 12.99
N TYR A 175 -4.25 5.36 14.05
CA TYR A 175 -4.76 5.37 15.44
C TYR A 175 -5.48 6.69 15.74
N ILE A 176 -4.82 7.82 15.49
CA ILE A 176 -5.38 9.15 15.75
C ILE A 176 -6.68 9.35 14.96
N LEU A 177 -6.69 9.05 13.66
CA LEU A 177 -7.88 9.14 12.82
C LEU A 177 -9.04 8.29 13.37
N SER A 178 -8.77 7.06 13.80
CA SER A 178 -9.80 6.17 14.34
C SER A 178 -10.48 6.67 15.61
N ASN A 179 -9.85 7.62 16.32
CA ASN A 179 -10.38 8.23 17.55
C ASN A 179 -11.02 9.61 17.35
N ILE A 180 -10.90 10.22 16.17
CA ILE A 180 -11.56 11.50 15.86
C ILE A 180 -13.04 11.26 15.59
N LYS A 181 -13.92 11.82 16.42
CA LYS A 181 -15.37 11.68 16.29
C LYS A 181 -15.90 12.52 15.12
N ASN A 182 -15.49 13.79 15.05
CA ASN A 182 -15.89 14.71 13.99
C ASN A 182 -14.87 14.74 12.85
N LYS A 183 -15.13 13.93 11.82
CA LYS A 183 -14.27 13.85 10.62
C LYS A 183 -14.11 15.17 9.86
N THR A 184 -15.04 16.14 9.99
CA THR A 184 -14.94 17.42 9.27
C THR A 184 -13.80 18.31 9.76
N LEU A 185 -13.19 17.98 10.90
CA LEU A 185 -12.04 18.70 11.45
C LEU A 185 -10.71 18.30 10.80
N VAL A 186 -10.69 17.21 10.02
CA VAL A 186 -9.48 16.71 9.37
C VAL A 186 -9.37 17.32 7.97
N ASP A 187 -8.28 18.05 7.73
CA ASP A 187 -7.98 18.61 6.40
C ASP A 187 -7.76 17.48 5.37
N GLN A 188 -8.42 17.59 4.23
CA GLN A 188 -8.27 16.69 3.09
C GLN A 188 -6.80 16.51 2.67
N LYS A 189 -5.97 17.55 2.77
CA LYS A 189 -4.53 17.46 2.45
C LYS A 189 -3.79 16.47 3.34
N LEU A 190 -4.18 16.35 4.61
CA LEU A 190 -3.61 15.36 5.52
C LEU A 190 -4.04 13.96 5.12
N ILE A 191 -5.32 13.76 4.81
CA ILE A 191 -5.86 12.49 4.33
C ILE A 191 -5.15 12.03 3.06
N ASP A 192 -4.98 12.93 2.09
CA ASP A 192 -4.31 12.64 0.83
C ASP A 192 -2.83 12.25 1.06
N ARG A 193 -2.13 12.97 1.94
CA ARG A 193 -0.72 12.67 2.27
C ARG A 193 -0.55 11.34 3.00
N ILE A 194 -1.46 11.00 3.92
CA ILE A 194 -1.48 9.69 4.58
C ILE A 194 -1.77 8.58 3.57
N ALA A 195 -2.73 8.79 2.66
CA ALA A 195 -3.05 7.83 1.61
C ALA A 195 -1.84 7.59 0.69
N THR A 196 -1.14 8.65 0.24
CA THR A 196 0.11 8.51 -0.53
C THR A 196 1.15 7.68 0.23
N ALA A 197 1.38 7.98 1.51
CA ALA A 197 2.37 7.27 2.32
C ALA A 197 2.01 5.78 2.51
N ILE A 198 0.71 5.46 2.66
CA ILE A 198 0.22 4.08 2.74
C ILE A 198 0.56 3.30 1.48
N LEU A 199 0.35 3.91 0.30
CA LEU A 199 0.64 3.27 -0.98
C LEU A 199 2.14 3.05 -1.18
N GLU A 200 2.96 4.06 -0.88
CA GLU A 200 4.42 4.02 -1.07
C GLU A 200 5.13 3.04 -0.13
N SER A 201 4.62 2.90 1.10
CA SER A 201 5.18 2.00 2.10
C SER A 201 4.55 0.61 2.09
N ASN A 202 3.63 0.33 1.15
CA ASN A 202 2.87 -0.92 1.10
C ASN A 202 2.14 -1.24 2.41
N ALA A 203 1.78 -0.23 3.20
CA ALA A 203 1.01 -0.37 4.44
C ALA A 203 -0.47 -0.65 4.17
N THR A 204 -0.76 -1.57 3.25
CA THR A 204 -2.09 -1.84 2.68
C THR A 204 -3.13 -2.22 3.73
N LYS A 205 -2.73 -2.74 4.90
CA LYS A 205 -3.61 -2.96 6.07
C LYS A 205 -4.38 -1.70 6.49
N CYS A 206 -3.73 -0.54 6.39
CA CYS A 206 -4.28 0.76 6.77
C CYS A 206 -5.18 1.38 5.69
N LEU A 207 -5.08 0.89 4.45
CA LEU A 207 -5.76 1.48 3.30
C LEU A 207 -7.29 1.49 3.44
N PRO A 208 -7.98 0.43 3.91
CA PRO A 208 -9.43 0.46 4.08
C PRO A 208 -9.93 1.57 5.02
N LEU A 209 -9.19 1.88 6.09
CA LEU A 209 -9.57 2.93 7.03
C LEU A 209 -9.45 4.31 6.39
N ILE A 210 -8.31 4.60 5.74
CA ILE A 210 -8.11 5.91 5.09
C ILE A 210 -9.09 6.12 3.94
N LEU A 211 -9.45 5.08 3.20
CA LEU A 211 -10.46 5.14 2.14
C LEU A 211 -11.84 5.55 2.68
N GLY A 212 -12.14 5.25 3.95
CA GLY A 212 -13.34 5.73 4.65
C GLY A 212 -13.36 7.25 4.92
N TYR A 213 -12.26 7.96 4.63
CA TYR A 213 -12.17 9.42 4.62
C TYR A 213 -12.21 10.00 3.19
N SER A 214 -12.39 9.17 2.17
CA SER A 214 -12.49 9.57 0.76
C SER A 214 -11.31 10.45 0.30
N PRO A 215 -10.06 9.94 0.30
CA PRO A 215 -8.92 10.63 -0.30
C PRO A 215 -9.20 11.09 -1.73
N SER A 216 -8.52 12.13 -2.19
CA SER A 216 -8.63 12.61 -3.55
C SER A 216 -8.20 11.54 -4.55
N LEU A 217 -8.95 11.35 -5.63
CA LEU A 217 -8.59 10.41 -6.70
C LEU A 217 -7.21 10.69 -7.31
N ARG A 218 -6.74 11.94 -7.25
CA ARG A 218 -5.41 12.34 -7.73
C ARG A 218 -4.29 11.55 -7.07
N VAL A 219 -4.44 11.19 -5.80
CA VAL A 219 -3.48 10.37 -5.04
C VAL A 219 -3.22 9.03 -5.73
N PHE A 220 -4.26 8.43 -6.32
CA PHE A 220 -4.16 7.13 -6.99
C PHE A 220 -3.76 7.29 -8.46
N ASN A 221 -4.26 8.32 -9.14
CA ASN A 221 -4.01 8.54 -10.56
C ASN A 221 -2.52 8.59 -10.90
N GLU A 222 -1.72 9.20 -10.04
CA GLU A 222 -0.26 9.32 -10.22
C GLU A 222 0.48 8.00 -9.99
N LYS A 223 -0.17 7.00 -9.38
CA LYS A 223 0.46 5.74 -8.92
C LYS A 223 -0.19 4.47 -9.47
N TYR A 224 -1.14 4.57 -10.41
CA TYR A 224 -1.91 3.43 -10.88
C TYR A 224 -1.07 2.24 -11.39
N GLU A 225 0.09 2.52 -11.97
CA GLU A 225 0.99 1.46 -12.45
C GLU A 225 1.67 0.71 -11.29
N GLU A 226 1.95 1.42 -10.20
CA GLU A 226 2.68 0.93 -9.02
C GLU A 226 1.76 0.14 -8.06
N LEU A 227 0.48 0.52 -7.95
CA LEU A 227 -0.46 -0.07 -6.97
C LEU A 227 -0.49 -1.59 -6.97
N THR A 228 -0.38 -2.27 -5.83
CA THR A 228 -0.55 -3.74 -5.80
C THR A 228 -1.95 -4.15 -6.26
N TYR A 229 -2.17 -5.43 -6.61
CA TYR A 229 -3.51 -5.91 -6.96
C TYR A 229 -4.50 -5.72 -5.81
N LEU A 230 -4.03 -5.90 -4.57
CA LEU A 230 -4.84 -5.71 -3.37
C LEU A 230 -5.22 -4.24 -3.15
N GLN A 231 -4.25 -3.32 -3.25
CA GLN A 231 -4.50 -1.88 -3.19
C GLN A 231 -5.47 -1.43 -4.28
N THR A 232 -5.24 -1.89 -5.52
CA THR A 232 -6.11 -1.64 -6.68
C THR A 232 -7.55 -2.03 -6.35
N TYR A 233 -7.76 -3.22 -5.78
CA TYR A 233 -9.09 -3.71 -5.44
C TYR A 233 -9.76 -2.90 -4.31
N TYR A 234 -9.03 -2.49 -3.27
CA TYR A 234 -9.59 -1.66 -2.20
C TYR A 234 -10.01 -0.27 -2.69
N VAL A 235 -9.21 0.36 -3.56
CA VAL A 235 -9.58 1.61 -4.22
C VAL A 235 -10.88 1.41 -5.02
N PHE A 236 -10.97 0.35 -5.82
CA PHE A 236 -12.19 0.05 -6.59
C PHE A 236 -13.44 -0.11 -5.74
N LYS A 237 -13.33 -0.70 -4.55
CA LYS A 237 -14.46 -0.84 -3.63
C LYS A 237 -14.95 0.49 -3.04
N SER A 238 -14.12 1.53 -3.08
CA SER A 238 -14.37 2.79 -2.38
C SER A 238 -14.81 3.93 -3.29
N TYR A 239 -14.57 3.81 -4.60
CA TYR A 239 -14.94 4.82 -5.59
C TYR A 239 -15.87 4.24 -6.66
N ARG A 240 -16.53 5.15 -7.37
CA ARG A 240 -17.31 4.80 -8.55
C ARG A 240 -16.39 4.30 -9.66
N PHE A 241 -16.80 3.23 -10.32
CA PHE A 241 -15.98 2.64 -11.38
C PHE A 241 -15.80 3.61 -12.57
N GLU A 242 -16.77 4.48 -12.81
CA GLU A 242 -16.74 5.46 -13.89
C GLU A 242 -15.62 6.48 -13.76
N ASP A 243 -15.22 6.81 -12.53
CA ASP A 243 -14.12 7.73 -12.25
C ASP A 243 -12.77 7.01 -12.45
N LEU A 244 -12.70 5.74 -12.04
CA LEU A 244 -11.49 4.92 -12.10
C LEU A 244 -11.17 4.40 -13.51
N ARG A 245 -12.19 4.15 -14.33
CA ARG A 245 -12.03 3.57 -15.68
C ARG A 245 -11.36 4.51 -16.69
N THR A 246 -11.07 5.74 -16.28
CA THR A 246 -10.32 6.74 -17.06
C THR A 246 -8.89 6.27 -17.35
N SER A 247 -8.27 5.47 -16.47
CA SER A 247 -6.96 4.87 -16.69
C SER A 247 -7.06 3.44 -17.23
N PRO A 248 -6.58 3.15 -18.46
CA PRO A 248 -6.54 1.79 -18.98
C PRO A 248 -5.69 0.83 -18.14
N VAL A 249 -4.55 1.30 -17.62
CA VAL A 249 -3.63 0.49 -16.80
C VAL A 249 -4.30 0.02 -15.52
N TYR A 250 -5.01 0.93 -14.83
CA TYR A 250 -5.75 0.59 -13.62
C TYR A 250 -6.83 -0.46 -13.89
N VAL A 251 -7.61 -0.28 -14.96
CA VAL A 251 -8.64 -1.23 -15.37
C VAL A 251 -8.02 -2.60 -15.68
N TYR A 252 -6.89 -2.65 -16.38
CA TYR A 252 -6.20 -3.90 -16.69
C TYR A 252 -5.77 -4.64 -15.42
N LYS A 253 -5.16 -3.90 -14.48
CA LYS A 253 -4.73 -4.44 -13.18
C LYS A 253 -5.92 -4.93 -12.35
N LEU A 254 -7.02 -4.18 -12.34
CA LEU A 254 -8.25 -4.53 -11.63
C LEU A 254 -8.92 -5.78 -12.21
N VAL A 255 -9.06 -5.87 -13.53
CA VAL A 255 -9.63 -7.05 -14.21
C VAL A 255 -8.76 -8.28 -13.93
N LYS A 256 -7.44 -8.14 -14.00
CA LYS A 256 -6.51 -9.23 -13.70
C LYS A 256 -6.59 -9.68 -12.25
N GLY A 257 -6.66 -8.75 -11.29
CA GLY A 257 -6.78 -9.07 -9.86
C GLY A 257 -8.11 -9.72 -9.50
N THR A 258 -9.23 -9.17 -10.01
CA THR A 258 -10.57 -9.72 -9.72
C THR A 258 -10.85 -11.02 -10.45
N GLY A 259 -10.28 -11.22 -11.64
CA GLY A 259 -10.38 -12.48 -12.39
C GLY A 259 -9.42 -13.58 -11.93
N ARG A 260 -8.41 -13.25 -11.11
CA ARG A 260 -7.46 -14.18 -10.49
C ARG A 260 -7.40 -13.94 -8.98
N PRO A 261 -8.35 -14.46 -8.19
CA PRO A 261 -8.44 -14.16 -6.75
C PRO A 261 -7.17 -14.48 -5.95
N ASP A 262 -6.35 -15.43 -6.42
CA ASP A 262 -5.02 -15.73 -5.87
C ASP A 262 -4.06 -14.52 -5.90
N LYS A 263 -4.25 -13.61 -6.86
CA LYS A 263 -3.47 -12.37 -7.00
C LYS A 263 -3.89 -11.26 -6.03
N LEU A 264 -5.05 -11.37 -5.37
CA LEU A 264 -5.49 -10.41 -4.35
C LEU A 264 -4.93 -10.72 -2.95
N LYS A 265 -3.84 -11.50 -2.88
CA LYS A 265 -3.08 -11.70 -1.64
C LYS A 265 -2.06 -10.57 -1.46
N PRO A 266 -1.71 -10.23 -0.21
CA PRO A 266 -0.64 -9.29 0.05
C PRO A 266 0.69 -9.75 -0.59
N THR A 267 1.47 -8.81 -1.13
CA THR A 267 2.87 -9.05 -1.55
C THR A 267 3.78 -9.26 -0.34
N GLU A 268 5.03 -9.69 -0.57
CA GLU A 268 6.02 -9.82 0.51
C GLU A 268 6.27 -8.48 1.21
N GLU A 269 6.36 -7.37 0.47
CA GLU A 269 6.53 -6.05 1.08
C GLU A 269 5.29 -5.65 1.90
N GLU A 270 4.08 -5.96 1.42
CA GLU A 270 2.84 -5.72 2.17
C GLU A 270 2.79 -6.58 3.44
N LEU A 271 3.25 -7.83 3.41
CA LEU A 271 3.33 -8.69 4.60
C LEU A 271 4.33 -8.17 5.62
N GLU A 272 5.48 -7.67 5.20
CA GLU A 272 6.48 -7.05 6.07
C GLU A 272 5.93 -5.76 6.72
N ALA A 273 5.31 -4.89 5.93
CA ALA A 273 4.63 -3.70 6.43
C ALA A 273 3.53 -4.06 7.44
N ASN A 274 2.71 -5.09 7.15
CA ASN A 274 1.66 -5.56 8.05
C ASN A 274 2.22 -6.01 9.41
N LYS A 275 3.35 -6.72 9.41
CA LYS A 275 4.02 -7.12 10.66
C LYS A 275 4.45 -5.90 11.48
N SER A 276 5.06 -4.90 10.83
CA SER A 276 5.45 -3.66 11.51
C SER A 276 4.25 -2.89 12.07
N ILE A 277 3.13 -2.86 11.34
CA ILE A 277 1.87 -2.28 11.81
C ILE A 277 1.38 -3.01 13.07
N ASP A 278 1.40 -4.35 13.08
CA ASP A 278 0.92 -5.15 14.22
C ASP A 278 1.79 -4.99 15.47
N GLU A 279 3.10 -4.91 15.30
CA GLU A 279 4.04 -4.58 16.37
C GLU A 279 3.74 -3.19 16.95
N GLN A 280 3.49 -2.19 16.09
CA GLN A 280 3.17 -0.85 16.55
C GLN A 280 1.77 -0.76 17.19
N ILE A 281 0.75 -1.45 16.68
CA ILE A 281 -0.57 -1.56 17.35
C ILE A 281 -0.39 -2.12 18.76
N THR A 282 0.39 -3.19 18.91
CA THR A 282 0.68 -3.81 20.21
C THR A 282 1.36 -2.82 21.16
N ASN A 283 2.31 -2.04 20.65
CA ASN A 283 2.99 -1.00 21.41
C ASN A 283 2.02 0.11 21.85
N ILE A 284 1.17 0.62 20.95
CA ILE A 284 0.17 1.64 21.25
C ILE A 284 -0.78 1.15 22.35
N ASN A 285 -1.32 -0.06 22.20
CA ASN A 285 -2.23 -0.67 23.18
C ASN A 285 -1.59 -0.81 24.56
N LYS A 286 -0.33 -1.22 24.60
CA LYS A 286 0.44 -1.32 25.84
C LYS A 286 0.64 0.05 26.49
N ILE A 287 1.08 1.05 25.73
CA ILE A 287 1.44 2.34 26.31
C ILE A 287 0.17 3.09 26.76
N LEU A 288 -0.88 3.11 25.95
CA LEU A 288 -2.14 3.82 26.24
C LEU A 288 -3.11 3.02 27.11
N ASN A 289 -2.77 1.77 27.47
CA ASN A 289 -3.65 0.85 28.20
C ASN A 289 -5.04 0.75 27.55
N HIS A 290 -5.04 0.60 26.23
CA HIS A 290 -6.24 0.58 25.41
C HIS A 290 -6.25 -0.67 24.53
N LYS A 291 -7.44 -1.07 24.06
CA LYS A 291 -7.62 -2.18 23.11
C LYS A 291 -8.07 -1.62 21.77
N TRP A 292 -7.11 -1.19 20.97
CA TRP A 292 -7.31 -0.80 19.60
C TRP A 292 -6.87 -1.92 18.67
N GLU A 293 -7.70 -2.20 17.67
CA GLU A 293 -7.43 -3.16 16.62
C GLU A 293 -7.80 -2.55 15.27
N LEU A 294 -7.02 -2.90 14.25
CA LEU A 294 -7.29 -2.46 12.89
C LEU A 294 -7.99 -3.60 12.13
N SER A 295 -9.28 -3.40 11.84
CA SER A 295 -10.05 -4.35 11.05
C SER A 295 -9.70 -4.23 9.56
N THR A 296 -9.10 -5.27 8.99
CA THR A 296 -9.01 -5.45 7.52
C THR A 296 -10.24 -6.16 7.00
N PRO A 297 -10.96 -5.61 6.01
CA PRO A 297 -12.08 -6.30 5.38
C PRO A 297 -11.62 -7.63 4.79
N GLU A 298 -12.28 -8.72 5.16
CA GLU A 298 -12.01 -10.02 4.55
C GLU A 298 -12.43 -10.03 3.08
N LEU A 299 -11.58 -10.61 2.23
CA LEU A 299 -11.88 -10.80 0.81
C LEU A 299 -12.72 -12.05 0.63
N VAL A 300 -14.04 -11.88 0.62
CA VAL A 300 -14.97 -12.97 0.31
C VAL A 300 -14.89 -13.31 -1.20
N PRO A 301 -14.51 -14.54 -1.60
CA PRO A 301 -14.31 -14.89 -3.02
C PRO A 301 -15.53 -14.62 -3.91
N ALA A 302 -16.74 -14.93 -3.42
CA ALA A 302 -17.99 -14.69 -4.13
C ALA A 302 -18.22 -13.19 -4.44
N HIS A 303 -17.78 -12.28 -3.56
CA HIS A 303 -17.87 -10.84 -3.81
C HIS A 303 -16.85 -10.37 -4.84
N VAL A 304 -15.63 -10.92 -4.81
CA VAL A 304 -14.59 -10.63 -5.82
C VAL A 304 -15.08 -11.04 -7.20
N GLU A 305 -15.66 -12.24 -7.30
CA GLU A 305 -16.23 -12.76 -8.53
C GLU A 305 -17.39 -11.91 -9.05
N LYS A 306 -18.34 -11.56 -8.18
CA LYS A 306 -19.43 -10.65 -8.54
C LYS A 306 -18.91 -9.31 -9.09
N ASN A 307 -17.85 -8.78 -8.47
CA ASN A 307 -17.22 -7.55 -8.91
C ASN A 307 -16.54 -7.70 -10.28
N PHE A 308 -15.88 -8.84 -10.56
CA PHE A 308 -15.31 -9.14 -11.87
C PHE A 308 -16.38 -9.07 -12.98
N PHE A 309 -17.52 -9.74 -12.78
CA PHE A 309 -18.61 -9.71 -13.77
C PHE A 309 -19.24 -8.33 -13.94
N ARG A 310 -19.38 -7.55 -12.84
CA ARG A 310 -19.83 -6.15 -12.92
C ARG A 310 -18.90 -5.31 -13.79
N ILE A 311 -17.59 -5.42 -13.55
CA ILE A 311 -16.58 -4.70 -14.35
C ILE A 311 -16.68 -5.11 -15.82
N LEU A 312 -16.85 -6.41 -16.10
CA LEU A 312 -16.96 -6.93 -17.45
C LEU A 312 -18.18 -6.34 -18.18
N GLU A 313 -19.34 -6.30 -17.53
CA GLU A 313 -20.57 -5.72 -18.09
C GLU A 313 -20.38 -4.23 -18.42
N ASP A 314 -19.79 -3.45 -17.50
CA ASP A 314 -19.48 -2.03 -17.74
C ASP A 314 -18.52 -1.83 -18.93
N LEU A 315 -17.51 -2.69 -19.07
CA LEU A 315 -16.57 -2.63 -20.18
C LEU A 315 -17.20 -3.02 -21.52
N GLN A 316 -18.20 -3.90 -21.52
CA GLN A 316 -18.97 -4.27 -22.72
C GLN A 316 -19.86 -3.11 -23.15
N ASN A 317 -20.58 -2.50 -22.21
CA ASN A 317 -21.47 -1.37 -22.46
C ASN A 317 -20.71 -0.11 -22.92
N GLY A 318 -19.48 0.08 -22.43
CA GLY A 318 -18.60 1.19 -22.80
C GLY A 318 -17.81 0.99 -24.11
N ASN A 319 -18.06 -0.07 -24.88
CA ASN A 319 -17.36 -0.44 -26.12
C ASN A 319 -15.83 -0.67 -26.02
N LYS A 320 -15.19 -0.63 -24.84
CA LYS A 320 -13.73 -0.84 -24.71
C LYS A 320 -13.28 -2.22 -25.19
N ILE A 321 -14.10 -3.24 -24.94
CA ILE A 321 -13.85 -4.63 -25.37
C ILE A 321 -13.87 -4.77 -26.91
N GLN A 322 -14.39 -3.78 -27.62
CA GLN A 322 -14.48 -3.80 -29.09
C GLN A 322 -13.19 -3.31 -29.77
N THR A 323 -12.33 -2.58 -29.05
CA THR A 323 -11.19 -1.87 -29.64
C THR A 323 -9.84 -2.32 -29.09
N ASP A 324 -9.81 -3.06 -27.98
CA ASP A 324 -8.57 -3.49 -27.31
C ASP A 324 -8.49 -5.02 -27.21
N PHE A 325 -7.69 -5.62 -28.09
CA PHE A 325 -7.45 -7.06 -28.12
C PHE A 325 -6.73 -7.56 -26.85
N GLY A 326 -5.89 -6.73 -26.22
CA GLY A 326 -5.18 -7.09 -24.99
C GLY A 326 -6.14 -7.36 -23.84
N PHE A 327 -7.20 -6.55 -23.70
CA PHE A 327 -8.28 -6.78 -22.74
C PHE A 327 -9.07 -8.05 -23.05
N VAL A 328 -9.43 -8.26 -24.32
CA VAL A 328 -10.17 -9.45 -24.77
C VAL A 328 -9.38 -10.71 -24.43
N LYS A 329 -8.09 -10.74 -24.80
CA LYS A 329 -7.17 -11.83 -24.48
C LYS A 329 -7.08 -12.10 -22.97
N LEU A 330 -6.96 -11.04 -22.16
CA LEU A 330 -6.94 -11.19 -20.69
C LEU A 330 -8.22 -11.87 -20.17
N ILE A 331 -9.39 -11.41 -20.60
CA ILE A 331 -10.69 -11.94 -20.16
C ILE A 331 -10.88 -13.39 -20.62
N LEU A 332 -10.56 -13.69 -21.89
CA LEU A 332 -10.59 -15.05 -22.43
C LEU A 332 -9.74 -16.00 -21.57
N ARG A 333 -8.50 -15.61 -21.26
CA ARG A 333 -7.60 -16.41 -20.41
C ARG A 333 -8.08 -16.54 -18.96
N ILE A 334 -8.77 -15.54 -18.43
CA ILE A 334 -9.40 -15.63 -17.10
C ILE A 334 -10.48 -16.72 -17.11
N PHE A 335 -11.37 -16.72 -18.11
CA PHE A 335 -12.42 -17.73 -18.21
C PHE A 335 -11.86 -19.14 -18.41
N SER A 336 -10.91 -19.31 -19.33
CA SER A 336 -10.42 -20.65 -19.67
C SER A 336 -9.34 -21.17 -18.73
N LEU A 337 -8.32 -20.37 -18.40
CA LEU A 337 -7.12 -20.87 -17.71
C LEU A 337 -7.20 -20.72 -16.19
N THR A 338 -7.84 -19.65 -15.70
CA THR A 338 -8.00 -19.44 -14.26
C THR A 338 -9.26 -20.12 -13.74
N ARG A 339 -10.42 -19.78 -14.32
CA ARG A 339 -11.73 -20.27 -13.87
C ARG A 339 -12.04 -21.68 -14.39
N GLY A 340 -11.39 -22.09 -15.49
CA GLY A 340 -11.61 -23.41 -16.09
C GLY A 340 -12.95 -23.56 -16.79
N ASN A 341 -13.66 -22.47 -17.05
CA ASN A 341 -15.01 -22.47 -17.61
C ASN A 341 -14.96 -22.20 -19.13
N ILE A 342 -15.06 -23.28 -19.91
CA ILE A 342 -15.05 -23.21 -21.38
C ILE A 342 -16.35 -22.63 -21.94
N GLU A 343 -17.47 -22.78 -21.24
CA GLU A 343 -18.75 -22.22 -21.68
C GLU A 343 -18.69 -20.69 -21.62
N GLU A 344 -18.28 -20.13 -20.47
CA GLU A 344 -18.03 -18.68 -20.32
C GLU A 344 -17.01 -18.16 -21.34
N PHE A 345 -15.94 -18.94 -21.60
CA PHE A 345 -14.95 -18.62 -22.63
C PHE A 345 -15.59 -18.53 -24.02
N MET A 346 -16.35 -19.55 -24.45
CA MET A 346 -16.93 -19.60 -25.79
C MET A 346 -17.99 -18.52 -25.98
N ASP A 347 -18.83 -18.28 -24.98
CA ASP A 347 -19.82 -17.21 -25.01
C ASP A 347 -19.15 -15.85 -25.20
N PHE A 348 -18.06 -15.57 -24.49
CA PHE A 348 -17.31 -14.33 -24.63
C PHE A 348 -16.54 -14.27 -25.96
N TYR A 349 -15.96 -15.38 -26.40
CA TYR A 349 -15.23 -15.51 -27.67
C TYR A 349 -16.14 -15.17 -28.85
N ILE A 350 -17.34 -15.75 -28.92
CA ILE A 350 -18.30 -15.50 -30.00
C ILE A 350 -18.73 -14.03 -30.03
N LYS A 351 -18.98 -13.41 -28.86
CA LYS A 351 -19.34 -11.99 -28.76
C LYS A 351 -18.26 -11.05 -29.29
N CYS A 352 -16.98 -11.44 -29.23
CA CYS A 352 -15.85 -10.61 -29.64
C CYS A 352 -15.25 -11.00 -31.00
N GLY A 353 -15.44 -12.24 -31.46
CA GLY A 353 -14.73 -12.83 -32.60
C GLY A 353 -14.84 -12.04 -33.91
N ASN A 354 -16.03 -11.51 -34.21
CA ASN A 354 -16.25 -10.74 -35.44
C ASN A 354 -15.61 -9.34 -35.42
N LYS A 355 -15.09 -8.89 -34.27
CA LYS A 355 -14.51 -7.54 -34.11
C LYS A 355 -13.01 -7.49 -34.38
N PHE A 356 -12.32 -8.63 -34.35
CA PHE A 356 -10.86 -8.73 -34.50
C PHE A 356 -10.49 -9.54 -35.76
N THR A 357 -11.08 -9.19 -36.90
CA THR A 357 -10.90 -9.93 -38.16
C THR A 357 -9.49 -9.87 -38.73
N GLU A 358 -8.70 -8.87 -38.35
CA GLU A 358 -7.29 -8.71 -38.76
C GLU A 358 -6.33 -9.57 -37.91
N ILE A 359 -6.79 -10.04 -36.74
CA ILE A 359 -6.00 -10.74 -35.72
C ILE A 359 -6.64 -12.14 -35.48
N LYS A 360 -7.15 -12.76 -36.56
CA LYS A 360 -7.90 -14.03 -36.50
C LYS A 360 -7.06 -15.20 -36.00
N ASP A 361 -5.79 -15.24 -36.36
CA ASP A 361 -4.89 -16.32 -35.96
C ASP A 361 -4.58 -16.26 -34.46
N GLU A 362 -4.39 -15.07 -33.90
CA GLU A 362 -4.20 -14.89 -32.46
C GLU A 362 -5.50 -15.16 -31.68
N MET A 363 -6.67 -14.78 -32.21
CA MET A 363 -7.95 -15.17 -31.61
C MET A 363 -8.12 -16.69 -31.61
N ALA A 364 -7.90 -17.35 -32.75
CA ALA A 364 -7.97 -18.81 -32.85
C ALA A 364 -6.97 -19.50 -31.90
N PHE A 365 -5.78 -18.91 -31.71
CA PHE A 365 -4.81 -19.39 -30.73
C PHE A 365 -5.33 -19.36 -29.29
N GLU A 366 -6.06 -18.32 -28.87
CA GLU A 366 -6.63 -18.30 -27.51
C GLU A 366 -7.68 -19.42 -27.32
N ALA A 367 -8.42 -19.79 -28.37
CA ALA A 367 -9.30 -20.98 -28.34
C ALA A 367 -8.49 -22.28 -28.31
N TYR A 368 -7.48 -22.41 -29.17
CA TYR A 368 -6.57 -23.54 -29.15
C TYR A 368 -5.94 -23.76 -27.76
N MET A 369 -5.46 -22.68 -27.13
CA MET A 369 -4.92 -22.69 -25.77
C MET A 369 -5.94 -23.13 -24.73
N ALA A 370 -7.16 -22.55 -24.76
CA ALA A 370 -8.21 -22.86 -23.79
C ALA A 370 -8.56 -24.36 -23.78
N TYR A 371 -8.77 -24.94 -24.96
CA TYR A 371 -9.09 -26.36 -25.10
C TYR A 371 -7.89 -27.26 -24.78
N SER A 372 -6.68 -26.87 -25.20
CA SER A 372 -5.46 -27.63 -24.90
C SER A 372 -5.15 -27.67 -23.39
N TYR A 373 -5.27 -26.52 -22.72
CA TYR A 373 -5.12 -26.43 -21.27
C TYR A 373 -6.15 -27.30 -20.53
N LYS A 374 -7.42 -27.25 -20.94
CA LYS A 374 -8.46 -28.11 -20.35
C LYS A 374 -8.16 -29.59 -20.59
N ALA A 375 -7.77 -29.97 -21.80
CA ALA A 375 -7.39 -31.33 -22.14
C ALA A 375 -6.25 -31.84 -21.25
N PHE A 376 -5.19 -31.06 -21.08
CA PHE A 376 -4.08 -31.41 -20.20
C PHE A 376 -4.55 -31.58 -18.75
N LYS A 377 -5.28 -30.58 -18.22
CA LYS A 377 -5.73 -30.53 -16.83
C LYS A 377 -6.68 -31.67 -16.46
N THR A 378 -7.59 -32.04 -17.36
CA THR A 378 -8.58 -33.11 -17.10
C THR A 378 -8.12 -34.49 -17.59
N GLY A 379 -7.14 -34.55 -18.49
CA GLY A 379 -6.76 -35.79 -19.18
C GLY A 379 -7.80 -36.28 -20.19
N ASP A 380 -8.73 -35.42 -20.63
CA ASP A 380 -9.80 -35.78 -21.57
C ASP A 380 -9.40 -35.47 -23.02
N ALA A 381 -9.23 -36.53 -23.81
CA ALA A 381 -8.79 -36.45 -25.19
C ALA A 381 -9.81 -35.78 -26.13
N SER A 382 -11.09 -35.70 -25.75
CA SER A 382 -12.10 -34.99 -26.56
C SER A 382 -11.80 -33.49 -26.66
N PHE A 383 -11.30 -32.88 -25.58
CA PHE A 383 -10.84 -31.49 -25.60
C PHE A 383 -9.58 -31.32 -26.46
N LEU A 384 -8.68 -32.31 -26.49
CA LEU A 384 -7.52 -32.27 -27.39
C LEU A 384 -7.95 -32.32 -28.86
N GLN A 385 -8.90 -33.19 -29.21
CA GLN A 385 -9.46 -33.27 -30.56
C GLN A 385 -10.14 -31.94 -30.95
N ALA A 386 -10.93 -31.37 -30.04
CA ALA A 386 -11.56 -30.07 -30.24
C ALA A 386 -10.53 -28.95 -30.42
N ALA A 387 -9.42 -28.97 -29.66
CA ALA A 387 -8.34 -27.99 -29.80
C ALA A 387 -7.74 -28.00 -31.22
N GLN A 388 -7.56 -29.17 -31.84
CA GLN A 388 -6.97 -29.25 -33.20
C GLN A 388 -7.79 -28.50 -34.25
N ASN A 389 -9.10 -28.34 -34.06
CA ASN A 389 -9.94 -27.57 -34.97
C ASN A 389 -9.64 -26.07 -34.95
N TRP A 390 -8.99 -25.58 -33.89
CA TRP A 390 -8.63 -24.17 -33.70
C TRP A 390 -7.19 -23.85 -34.05
N LEU A 391 -6.40 -24.84 -34.49
CA LEU A 391 -5.00 -24.63 -34.81
C LEU A 391 -4.84 -23.63 -35.98
N PRO A 392 -4.14 -22.49 -35.78
CA PRO A 392 -3.92 -21.52 -36.84
C PRO A 392 -3.12 -22.14 -37.99
N LYS A 393 -3.65 -22.08 -39.22
CA LYS A 393 -3.08 -22.80 -40.37
C LYS A 393 -1.91 -22.08 -41.06
N THR A 394 -1.77 -20.77 -40.88
CA THR A 394 -0.91 -19.91 -41.73
C THR A 394 -0.18 -18.82 -40.96
N SER A 395 0.05 -18.96 -39.65
CA SER A 395 0.69 -17.90 -38.87
C SER A 395 2.15 -17.68 -39.30
N HIS A 396 2.38 -16.60 -40.06
CA HIS A 396 3.73 -16.07 -40.34
C HIS A 396 4.36 -15.38 -39.13
N ASN A 397 3.58 -15.13 -38.07
CA ASN A 397 4.06 -14.56 -36.82
C ASN A 397 4.94 -15.59 -36.06
N PRO A 398 6.26 -15.33 -35.91
CA PRO A 398 7.18 -16.29 -35.29
C PRO A 398 6.89 -16.53 -33.80
N ILE A 399 6.40 -15.51 -33.08
CA ILE A 399 6.04 -15.61 -31.65
C ILE A 399 4.81 -16.51 -31.50
N LEU A 400 3.79 -16.30 -32.33
CA LEU A 400 2.58 -17.11 -32.30
C LEU A 400 2.88 -18.57 -32.65
N ARG A 401 3.71 -18.81 -33.68
CA ARG A 401 4.18 -20.16 -34.04
C ARG A 401 4.90 -20.83 -32.88
N THR A 402 5.80 -20.12 -32.21
CA THR A 402 6.54 -20.63 -31.04
C THR A 402 5.58 -21.04 -29.94
N ASN A 403 4.58 -20.20 -29.62
CA ASN A 403 3.59 -20.52 -28.60
C ASN A 403 2.69 -21.71 -28.98
N ILE A 404 2.30 -21.86 -30.25
CA ILE A 404 1.57 -23.04 -30.73
C ILE A 404 2.38 -24.32 -30.48
N LEU A 405 3.69 -24.31 -30.80
CA LEU A 405 4.57 -25.46 -30.57
C LEU A 405 4.68 -25.82 -29.09
N ARG A 406 4.89 -24.81 -28.22
CA ARG A 406 5.00 -25.01 -26.76
C ARG A 406 3.74 -25.64 -26.18
N VAL A 407 2.56 -25.10 -26.51
CA VAL A 407 1.27 -25.67 -26.09
C VAL A 407 1.09 -27.08 -26.64
N SER A 408 1.43 -27.32 -27.90
CA SER A 408 1.31 -28.63 -28.52
C SER A 408 2.17 -29.68 -27.81
N ILE A 409 3.45 -29.38 -27.57
CA ILE A 409 4.39 -30.29 -26.90
C ILE A 409 3.91 -30.63 -25.50
N LEU A 410 3.56 -29.61 -24.71
CA LEU A 410 3.12 -29.81 -23.32
C LEU A 410 1.80 -30.55 -23.24
N THR A 411 0.83 -30.21 -24.08
CA THR A 411 -0.49 -30.85 -24.05
C THR A 411 -0.39 -32.32 -24.49
N ASN A 412 0.34 -32.60 -25.58
CA ASN A 412 0.53 -33.98 -26.03
C ASN A 412 1.30 -34.82 -25.01
N SER A 413 2.15 -34.24 -24.15
CA SER A 413 2.83 -35.00 -23.08
C SER A 413 1.86 -35.75 -22.16
N ARG A 414 0.61 -35.29 -22.01
CA ARG A 414 -0.41 -36.01 -21.25
C ARG A 414 -0.89 -37.28 -21.96
N PHE A 415 -0.95 -37.27 -23.29
CA PHE A 415 -1.62 -38.27 -24.12
C PHE A 415 -0.66 -39.15 -24.95
N ASP A 416 0.34 -38.54 -25.57
CA ASP A 416 1.30 -39.13 -26.49
C ASP A 416 2.62 -38.33 -26.46
N ILE A 417 3.63 -38.86 -25.75
CA ILE A 417 4.94 -38.22 -25.62
C ILE A 417 5.76 -38.30 -26.91
N GLU A 418 5.55 -39.33 -27.74
CA GLU A 418 6.25 -39.48 -29.02
C GLU A 418 5.82 -38.37 -29.98
N LYS A 419 4.55 -38.00 -29.96
CA LYS A 419 4.06 -36.84 -30.71
C LYS A 419 4.69 -35.53 -30.23
N SER A 420 4.90 -35.35 -28.93
CA SER A 420 5.63 -34.19 -28.41
C SER A 420 7.06 -34.14 -28.95
N LEU A 421 7.76 -35.28 -28.99
CA LEU A 421 9.11 -35.39 -29.54
C LEU A 421 9.14 -35.12 -31.05
N SER A 422 8.18 -35.67 -31.82
CA SER A 422 8.06 -35.41 -33.26
C SER A 422 7.90 -33.92 -33.54
N ILE A 423 6.96 -33.26 -32.84
CA ILE A 423 6.70 -31.81 -33.00
C ILE A 423 7.97 -31.00 -32.75
N PHE A 424 8.75 -31.36 -31.73
CA PHE A 424 10.03 -30.72 -31.46
C PHE A 424 11.03 -30.92 -32.60
N ASN A 425 11.29 -32.18 -32.98
CA ASN A 425 12.28 -32.54 -34.01
C ASN A 425 11.97 -31.91 -35.37
N ASP A 426 10.68 -31.87 -35.75
CA ASP A 426 10.23 -31.31 -37.03
C ASP A 426 10.44 -29.79 -37.12
N ASN A 427 10.57 -29.10 -35.98
CA ASN A 427 10.57 -27.63 -35.95
C ASN A 427 11.89 -27.02 -35.45
N ILE A 428 12.64 -27.67 -34.57
CA ILE A 428 13.76 -27.06 -33.83
C ILE A 428 14.82 -26.42 -34.73
N HIS A 429 15.12 -27.03 -35.89
CA HIS A 429 16.12 -26.51 -36.84
C HIS A 429 15.72 -25.20 -37.51
N ASN A 430 14.42 -24.88 -37.53
CA ASN A 430 13.86 -23.69 -38.17
C ASN A 430 13.57 -22.56 -37.17
N LEU A 431 13.85 -22.75 -35.87
CA LEU A 431 13.61 -21.77 -34.83
C LEU A 431 14.82 -20.86 -34.64
N SER A 432 14.56 -19.58 -34.33
CA SER A 432 15.62 -18.65 -33.97
C SER A 432 16.31 -19.08 -32.69
N LYS A 433 17.65 -19.09 -32.71
CA LYS A 433 18.52 -19.28 -31.54
C LYS A 433 18.90 -17.95 -30.88
N GLU A 434 18.62 -16.83 -31.56
CA GLU A 434 18.90 -15.49 -31.06
C GLU A 434 17.74 -14.96 -30.25
N LYS A 435 18.08 -14.21 -29.20
CA LYS A 435 17.13 -13.57 -28.30
C LYS A 435 16.65 -12.25 -28.90
N SER A 436 15.34 -12.01 -28.96
CA SER A 436 14.79 -10.70 -29.31
C SER A 436 14.87 -9.73 -28.10
N GLU A 437 14.96 -8.43 -28.34
CA GLU A 437 15.15 -7.41 -27.29
C GLU A 437 14.05 -7.40 -26.19
N HIS A 438 12.89 -8.02 -26.45
CA HIS A 438 11.73 -8.00 -25.57
C HIS A 438 11.30 -9.38 -25.03
N GLU A 439 12.02 -10.47 -25.37
CA GLU A 439 11.68 -11.83 -24.93
C GLU A 439 12.59 -12.33 -23.78
N ILE A 440 12.10 -13.30 -23.00
CA ILE A 440 12.85 -13.89 -21.88
C ILE A 440 13.94 -14.86 -22.38
N GLY A 441 13.75 -15.46 -23.56
CA GLY A 441 14.68 -16.37 -24.24
C GLY A 441 14.41 -16.42 -25.74
N SER A 442 15.23 -17.17 -26.49
CA SER A 442 15.00 -17.42 -27.92
C SER A 442 13.85 -18.41 -28.16
N GLN A 443 13.40 -18.53 -29.41
CA GLN A 443 12.39 -19.51 -29.78
C GLN A 443 12.85 -20.95 -29.50
N ALA A 444 14.11 -21.25 -29.81
CA ALA A 444 14.72 -22.53 -29.53
C ALA A 444 14.78 -22.81 -28.02
N ASP A 445 15.09 -21.80 -27.19
CA ASP A 445 15.11 -21.93 -25.73
C ASP A 445 13.76 -22.40 -25.20
N LEU A 446 12.69 -21.69 -25.58
CA LEU A 446 11.34 -21.88 -25.05
C LEU A 446 10.71 -23.21 -25.50
N VAL A 447 10.98 -23.63 -26.73
CA VAL A 447 10.50 -24.91 -27.27
C VAL A 447 11.28 -26.08 -26.69
N THR A 448 12.59 -25.93 -26.46
CA THR A 448 13.41 -26.95 -25.78
C THR A 448 12.99 -27.12 -24.32
N GLU A 449 12.77 -26.03 -23.59
CA GLU A 449 12.24 -26.08 -22.22
C GLU A 449 10.90 -26.82 -22.16
N SER A 450 10.00 -26.58 -23.12
CA SER A 450 8.70 -27.25 -23.19
C SER A 450 8.83 -28.76 -23.39
N LEU A 451 9.82 -29.22 -24.20
CA LEU A 451 10.09 -30.64 -24.37
C LEU A 451 10.64 -31.27 -23.08
N ILE A 452 11.55 -30.58 -22.41
CA ILE A 452 12.12 -31.05 -21.14
C ILE A 452 11.00 -31.22 -20.10
N LEU A 453 10.13 -30.22 -19.95
CA LEU A 453 8.95 -30.31 -19.08
C LEU A 453 8.03 -31.48 -19.45
N ALA A 454 7.81 -31.73 -20.75
CA ALA A 454 7.01 -32.86 -21.22
C ALA A 454 7.60 -34.22 -20.80
N TYR A 455 8.92 -34.39 -20.82
CA TYR A 455 9.57 -35.63 -20.37
C TYR A 455 9.65 -35.74 -18.84
N LEU A 456 9.84 -34.63 -18.13
CA LEU A 456 9.70 -34.61 -16.67
C LEU A 456 8.29 -35.02 -16.24
N TYR A 457 7.26 -34.59 -16.98
CA TYR A 457 5.89 -35.01 -16.74
C TYR A 457 5.66 -36.53 -16.89
N LYS A 458 6.42 -37.17 -17.79
CA LYS A 458 6.44 -38.62 -17.97
C LYS A 458 7.37 -39.35 -17.00
N GLU A 459 7.91 -38.64 -16.02
CA GLU A 459 8.86 -39.17 -15.03
C GLU A 459 10.17 -39.67 -15.66
N ASP A 460 10.46 -39.27 -16.91
CA ASP A 460 11.68 -39.65 -17.62
C ASP A 460 12.74 -38.54 -17.47
N ILE A 461 13.29 -38.48 -16.26
CA ILE A 461 14.30 -37.48 -15.88
C ILE A 461 15.61 -37.67 -16.67
N ASP A 462 15.96 -38.90 -17.02
CA ASP A 462 17.21 -39.20 -17.73
C ASP A 462 17.13 -38.67 -19.16
N PHE A 463 16.00 -38.87 -19.84
CA PHE A 463 15.79 -38.29 -21.15
C PHE A 463 15.70 -36.77 -21.10
N ALA A 464 15.01 -36.20 -20.10
CA ALA A 464 14.96 -34.76 -19.89
C ALA A 464 16.36 -34.13 -19.72
N ARG A 465 17.25 -34.78 -18.95
CA ARG A 465 18.66 -34.38 -18.80
C ARG A 465 19.46 -34.56 -20.07
N MET A 466 19.26 -35.66 -20.79
CA MET A 466 19.90 -35.89 -22.08
C MET A 466 19.54 -34.80 -23.10
N VAL A 467 18.27 -34.39 -23.16
CA VAL A 467 17.82 -33.28 -24.02
C VAL A 467 18.53 -31.98 -23.62
N LEU A 468 18.62 -31.67 -22.33
CA LEU A 468 19.34 -30.50 -21.83
C LEU A 468 20.82 -30.53 -22.24
N ASP A 469 21.51 -31.65 -22.02
CA ASP A 469 22.94 -31.81 -22.33
C ASP A 469 23.20 -31.69 -23.83
N LYS A 470 22.36 -32.32 -24.65
CA LYS A 470 22.46 -32.23 -26.11
C LYS A 470 22.20 -30.81 -26.59
N ALA A 471 21.19 -30.12 -26.07
CA ALA A 471 20.87 -28.75 -26.42
C ALA A 471 21.99 -27.77 -26.01
N MET A 472 22.65 -28.00 -24.87
CA MET A 472 23.86 -27.26 -24.48
C MET A 472 25.03 -27.53 -25.44
N GLY A 473 25.27 -28.79 -25.81
CA GLY A 473 26.32 -29.19 -26.75
C GLY A 473 26.14 -28.59 -28.15
N GLU A 474 24.89 -28.55 -28.64
CA GLU A 474 24.51 -27.95 -29.93
C GLU A 474 24.36 -26.42 -29.89
N LYS A 475 24.61 -25.79 -28.73
CA LYS A 475 24.47 -24.34 -28.50
C LYS A 475 23.10 -23.82 -28.94
N LEU A 476 22.03 -24.54 -28.57
CA LEU A 476 20.66 -24.11 -28.84
C LEU A 476 20.24 -22.95 -27.94
N PHE A 477 20.81 -22.85 -26.73
CA PHE A 477 20.43 -21.84 -25.75
C PHE A 477 21.05 -20.47 -26.03
N SER A 478 20.22 -19.43 -26.02
CA SER A 478 20.65 -18.04 -26.23
C SER A 478 21.45 -17.45 -25.07
N GLY A 479 21.37 -18.04 -23.87
CA GLY A 479 22.12 -17.59 -22.71
C GLY A 479 21.87 -18.37 -21.42
N LYS A 480 22.59 -17.98 -20.36
CA LYS A 480 22.57 -18.65 -19.04
C LYS A 480 21.21 -18.60 -18.34
N ILE A 481 20.37 -17.60 -18.66
CA ILE A 481 19.04 -17.44 -18.05
C ILE A 481 18.12 -18.59 -18.48
N ALA A 482 18.13 -18.96 -19.77
CA ALA A 482 17.32 -20.07 -20.28
C ALA A 482 17.68 -21.39 -19.58
N VAL A 483 18.98 -21.67 -19.43
CA VAL A 483 19.48 -22.85 -18.71
C VAL A 483 19.07 -22.82 -17.23
N ARG A 484 19.16 -21.65 -16.58
CA ARG A 484 18.74 -21.48 -15.17
C ARG A 484 17.26 -21.78 -14.98
N ASN A 485 16.39 -21.37 -15.90
CA ASN A 485 14.95 -21.67 -15.82
C ASN A 485 14.69 -23.18 -15.88
N ILE A 486 15.34 -23.89 -16.80
CA ILE A 486 15.24 -25.36 -16.90
C ILE A 486 15.77 -26.03 -15.63
N GLN A 487 16.89 -25.55 -15.09
CA GLN A 487 17.45 -26.06 -13.83
C GLN A 487 16.49 -25.88 -12.65
N LYS A 488 15.68 -24.82 -12.64
CA LYS A 488 14.65 -24.60 -11.62
C LYS A 488 13.61 -25.73 -11.65
N HIS A 489 13.14 -26.12 -12.83
CA HIS A 489 12.19 -27.23 -13.00
C HIS A 489 12.79 -28.56 -12.53
N LEU A 490 14.04 -28.83 -12.89
CA LEU A 490 14.76 -30.04 -12.45
C LEU A 490 14.98 -30.09 -10.93
N ALA A 491 15.27 -28.94 -10.30
CA ALA A 491 15.40 -28.85 -8.85
C ALA A 491 14.05 -29.09 -8.15
N GLY A 492 12.98 -28.45 -8.64
CA GLY A 492 11.62 -28.65 -8.13
C GLY A 492 11.14 -30.10 -8.29
N TYR A 493 11.50 -30.76 -9.40
CA TYR A 493 11.26 -32.20 -9.58
C TYR A 493 11.91 -33.01 -8.45
N GLY A 494 13.19 -32.78 -8.17
CA GLY A 494 13.93 -33.49 -7.11
C GLY A 494 13.31 -33.30 -5.73
N GLU A 495 12.97 -32.06 -5.37
CA GLU A 495 12.29 -31.75 -4.12
C GLU A 495 10.90 -32.42 -4.02
N ALA A 496 10.14 -32.44 -5.12
CA ALA A 496 8.83 -33.08 -5.15
C ALA A 496 8.89 -34.62 -5.04
N VAL A 497 9.97 -35.24 -5.53
CA VAL A 497 10.26 -36.67 -5.32
C VAL A 497 10.49 -36.94 -3.82
N GLU A 498 11.35 -36.15 -3.18
CA GLU A 498 11.66 -36.27 -1.74
C GLU A 498 10.39 -36.09 -0.87
N ASN A 499 9.55 -35.12 -1.23
CA ASN A 499 8.32 -34.79 -0.50
C ASN A 499 7.11 -35.66 -0.86
N LYS A 500 7.24 -36.63 -1.78
CA LYS A 500 6.15 -37.50 -2.28
C LYS A 500 4.96 -36.72 -2.87
N THR A 501 5.23 -35.58 -3.50
CA THR A 501 4.23 -34.70 -4.13
C THR A 501 4.40 -34.59 -5.65
N LEU A 502 5.19 -35.47 -6.26
CA LEU A 502 5.64 -35.39 -7.66
C LEU A 502 4.52 -35.15 -8.67
N GLN A 503 3.49 -36.00 -8.71
CA GLN A 503 2.42 -35.88 -9.71
C GLN A 503 1.65 -34.56 -9.58
N LYS A 504 1.47 -34.06 -8.35
CA LYS A 504 0.82 -32.77 -8.11
C LYS A 504 1.70 -31.63 -8.61
N PHE A 505 2.97 -31.64 -8.24
CA PHE A 505 3.97 -30.67 -8.71
C PHE A 505 4.03 -30.61 -10.24
N LEU A 506 4.17 -31.75 -10.92
CA LEU A 506 4.26 -31.83 -12.38
C LEU A 506 3.01 -31.30 -13.10
N ASN A 507 1.82 -31.59 -12.57
CA ASN A 507 0.58 -31.03 -13.13
C ASN A 507 0.50 -29.51 -12.90
N ASP A 508 0.83 -29.04 -11.69
CA ASP A 508 0.78 -27.62 -11.33
C ASP A 508 1.82 -26.82 -12.14
N ASP A 509 3.04 -27.35 -12.31
CA ASP A 509 4.15 -26.71 -13.03
C ASP A 509 3.84 -26.52 -14.53
N ILE A 510 3.33 -27.56 -15.21
CA ILE A 510 2.89 -27.41 -16.61
C ILE A 510 1.68 -26.47 -16.71
N CYS A 511 0.72 -26.56 -15.79
CA CYS A 511 -0.44 -25.66 -15.80
C CYS A 511 -0.02 -24.19 -15.61
N GLU A 512 0.90 -23.92 -14.69
CA GLU A 512 1.46 -22.59 -14.46
C GLU A 512 2.25 -22.09 -15.67
N TYR A 513 3.04 -22.97 -16.29
CA TYR A 513 3.78 -22.65 -17.51
C TYR A 513 2.82 -22.24 -18.65
N LEU A 514 1.76 -23.01 -18.87
CA LEU A 514 0.74 -22.71 -19.88
C LEU A 514 -0.04 -21.40 -19.57
N GLN A 515 -0.27 -21.08 -18.29
CA GLN A 515 -0.94 -19.85 -17.86
C GLN A 515 -0.09 -18.58 -18.05
N ASN A 516 1.22 -18.73 -18.20
CA ASN A 516 2.20 -17.65 -18.33
C ASN A 516 2.72 -17.43 -19.77
N LEU A 517 2.32 -18.29 -20.72
CA LEU A 517 2.32 -18.00 -22.18
C LEU A 517 1.45 -16.77 -22.47
#